data_AF-A0A353B2A7-F1
#
_entry.id   AF-A0A353B2A7-F1
#
_cell.length_a   1.000
_cell.length_b   1.000
_cell.length_c   1.000
_cell.angle_alpha   90.00
_cell.angle_beta   90.00
_cell.angle_gamma   90.00
#
_symmetry.space_group_name_H-M   'P 1'
#
loop_
_entity.id
_entity.type
_entity.pdbx_description
1 polymer ?
#
loop_
_entity_poly.entity_id
_entity_poly.type
_entity_poly.pdbx_seq_one_letter_code
_entity_poly.pdbx_strand_id
1 'polypeptide(L)'
;MLTQRWAGLVSADATVNDGVPSSNAVSAERRNRSAQRKWRFSGILTAALFAALMFGLLTVGFRMHQAEKDRESLETTQGESAGLVNRIKEKISEAAPSSGESTADLTKLNVELQRAAIEIELAQTRRALHHLEDARADWNELLDATLSDSFGKRIAWDEELLLQFLALRQMPAPSESEPTEPQVFEHLAAIHREASSPTADVESIHRLRDELGETTQFIIVSFVFHQARLNHLHQIRRTAAAGPIGNTELHAAISMREDDLARELTSAADEAADKLEASMDEESRLLSEQRDDTANDVTHLESQIALLVRGEKLDSQADAISTQPLVSRGDYVRELQTIREDLTAFTSPGYVQPESADKLVYHKTKLPFSFSALKRIGALEDSEKGLAILFRAGGSKTATQQNDRPLGSFPRMNSISELRKPDVFARVKDAQRLLRTYGQLMVDDGLLSP
;
A
#
# COMPACT_ATOMS: atom_id res chain seq x y z
N MET A 1 17.27 -44.57 56.61
CA MET A 1 17.31 -45.98 57.02
C MET A 1 15.92 -46.59 56.82
N LEU A 2 15.70 -47.26 55.68
CA LEU A 2 14.93 -48.50 55.53
C LEU A 2 14.82 -48.77 54.02
N THR A 3 15.63 -49.73 53.61
CA THR A 3 15.76 -50.33 52.30
C THR A 3 14.85 -51.55 52.20
N GLN A 4 14.25 -51.76 51.03
CA GLN A 4 13.96 -53.06 50.39
C GLN A 4 13.16 -52.77 49.11
N ARG A 5 13.29 -53.46 47.98
CA ARG A 5 14.33 -54.25 47.29
C ARG A 5 13.58 -54.80 46.06
N TRP A 6 14.19 -54.72 44.88
CA TRP A 6 14.03 -55.63 43.71
C TRP A 6 12.69 -55.56 42.94
N ALA A 7 12.58 -55.89 41.66
CA ALA A 7 13.47 -56.05 40.50
C ALA A 7 12.49 -56.44 39.38
N GLY A 8 12.67 -55.95 38.15
CA GLY A 8 11.77 -56.32 37.05
C GLY A 8 12.03 -55.53 35.78
N LEU A 9 13.22 -55.69 35.22
CA LEU A 9 13.52 -55.35 33.84
C LEU A 9 13.08 -56.51 32.94
N VAL A 10 12.67 -56.17 31.72
CA VAL A 10 12.59 -56.96 30.46
C VAL A 10 11.19 -57.20 29.88
N SER A 11 11.04 -56.63 28.68
CA SER A 11 10.13 -56.93 27.56
C SER A 11 8.76 -56.24 27.53
N ALA A 12 8.71 -55.12 26.80
CA ALA A 12 7.52 -54.69 26.06
C ALA A 12 7.97 -54.09 24.73
N ASP A 13 7.36 -54.60 23.66
CA ASP A 13 7.64 -54.34 22.25
C ASP A 13 7.71 -52.86 21.88
N ALA A 14 8.78 -52.50 21.18
CA ALA A 14 8.88 -51.27 20.41
C ALA A 14 8.20 -51.48 19.05
N THR A 15 6.89 -51.22 18.97
CA THR A 15 6.25 -50.90 17.69
C THR A 15 6.32 -49.38 17.48
N VAL A 16 7.27 -48.98 16.62
CA VAL A 16 7.33 -47.66 16.00
C VAL A 16 6.05 -47.47 15.19
N ASN A 17 5.21 -46.51 15.58
CA ASN A 17 4.06 -46.08 14.80
C ASN A 17 4.33 -44.63 14.40
N ASP A 18 4.89 -44.46 13.21
CA ASP A 18 5.15 -43.16 12.60
C ASP A 18 3.85 -42.43 12.30
N GLY A 19 3.81 -41.17 12.77
CA GLY A 19 2.69 -40.28 12.64
C GLY A 19 2.46 -39.86 11.19
N VAL A 20 1.24 -40.09 10.72
CA VAL A 20 0.68 -39.37 9.58
C VAL A 20 0.24 -37.98 10.07
N PRO A 21 0.84 -36.87 9.61
CA PRO A 21 0.34 -35.54 9.93
C PRO A 21 -1.03 -35.34 9.26
N SER A 22 -2.06 -35.09 10.07
CA SER A 22 -3.43 -34.92 9.57
C SER A 22 -3.51 -33.72 8.62
N SER A 23 -4.01 -33.98 7.41
CA SER A 23 -4.25 -33.01 6.32
C SER A 23 -5.23 -31.87 6.68
N ASN A 24 -5.81 -31.91 7.87
CA ASN A 24 -6.71 -30.87 8.38
C ASN A 24 -5.97 -29.64 8.92
N ALA A 25 -4.72 -29.77 9.38
CA ALA A 25 -3.96 -28.65 9.94
C ALA A 25 -3.58 -27.60 8.87
N VAL A 26 -3.14 -28.05 7.69
CA VAL A 26 -2.75 -27.17 6.56
C VAL A 26 -3.97 -26.46 5.94
N SER A 27 -5.15 -27.07 6.04
CA SER A 27 -6.43 -26.48 5.60
C SER A 27 -6.91 -25.36 6.53
N ALA A 28 -6.75 -25.55 7.85
CA ALA A 28 -7.09 -24.53 8.85
C ALA A 28 -6.20 -23.29 8.72
N GLU A 29 -4.90 -23.47 8.50
CA GLU A 29 -3.95 -22.37 8.38
C GLU A 29 -4.14 -21.55 7.09
N ARG A 30 -4.45 -22.22 5.96
CA ARG A 30 -4.83 -21.52 4.72
C ARG A 30 -6.14 -20.76 4.83
N ARG A 31 -7.12 -21.29 5.57
CA ARG A 31 -8.38 -20.56 5.86
C ARG A 31 -8.10 -19.33 6.73
N ASN A 32 -7.22 -19.44 7.73
CA ASN A 32 -6.88 -18.33 8.62
C ASN A 32 -6.15 -17.19 7.90
N ARG A 33 -5.18 -17.51 7.02
CA ARG A 33 -4.49 -16.50 6.18
C ARG A 33 -5.42 -15.81 5.17
N SER A 34 -6.43 -16.52 4.65
CA SER A 34 -7.44 -15.94 3.77
C SER A 34 -8.44 -15.03 4.51
N ALA A 35 -8.80 -15.40 5.74
CA ALA A 35 -9.65 -14.61 6.62
C ALA A 35 -8.94 -13.32 7.06
N GLN A 36 -7.65 -13.38 7.39
CA GLN A 36 -6.82 -12.21 7.72
C GLN A 36 -6.73 -11.20 6.56
N ARG A 37 -6.60 -11.66 5.31
CA ARG A 37 -6.58 -10.76 4.15
C ARG A 37 -7.93 -10.08 3.92
N LYS A 38 -9.04 -10.81 4.08
CA LYS A 38 -10.39 -10.24 4.00
C LYS A 38 -10.65 -9.24 5.13
N TRP A 39 -10.14 -9.50 6.33
CA TRP A 39 -10.22 -8.57 7.47
C TRP A 39 -9.44 -7.27 7.23
N ARG A 40 -8.21 -7.34 6.68
CA ARG A 40 -7.41 -6.15 6.37
C ARG A 40 -8.04 -5.28 5.29
N PHE A 41 -8.58 -5.88 4.23
CA PHE A 41 -9.28 -5.11 3.18
C PHE A 41 -10.64 -4.58 3.66
N SER A 42 -11.36 -5.33 4.50
CA SER A 42 -12.60 -4.84 5.14
C SER A 42 -12.29 -3.66 6.06
N GLY A 43 -11.28 -3.73 6.91
CA GLY A 43 -10.92 -2.65 7.83
C GLY A 43 -10.59 -1.34 7.11
N ILE A 44 -9.76 -1.40 6.06
CA ILE A 44 -9.38 -0.22 5.27
C ILE A 44 -10.60 0.37 4.54
N LEU A 45 -11.45 -0.47 3.93
CA LEU A 45 -12.63 0.00 3.22
C LEU A 45 -13.68 0.60 4.18
N THR A 46 -13.85 0.00 5.36
CA THR A 46 -14.79 0.49 6.37
C THR A 46 -14.32 1.81 6.98
N ALA A 47 -13.00 1.94 7.24
CA ALA A 47 -12.41 3.20 7.71
C ALA A 47 -12.51 4.31 6.64
N ALA A 48 -12.29 3.99 5.36
CA ALA A 48 -12.44 4.96 4.27
C ALA A 48 -13.91 5.41 4.07
N LEU A 49 -14.87 4.48 4.15
CA LEU A 49 -16.30 4.81 4.11
C LEU A 49 -16.74 5.63 5.32
N PHE A 50 -16.24 5.30 6.52
CA PHE A 50 -16.50 6.06 7.73
C PHE A 50 -15.90 7.47 7.64
N ALA A 51 -14.67 7.61 7.15
CA ALA A 51 -14.04 8.92 6.91
C ALA A 51 -14.86 9.74 5.91
N ALA A 52 -15.27 9.16 4.78
CA ALA A 52 -16.11 9.86 3.79
C ALA A 52 -17.46 10.31 4.37
N LEU A 53 -18.11 9.47 5.19
CA LEU A 53 -19.35 9.82 5.89
C LEU A 53 -19.15 10.92 6.94
N MET A 54 -18.06 10.84 7.71
CA MET A 54 -17.72 11.85 8.72
C MET A 54 -17.38 13.20 8.07
N PHE A 55 -16.59 13.20 6.98
CA PHE A 55 -16.30 14.43 6.22
C PHE A 55 -17.56 15.00 5.57
N GLY A 56 -18.47 14.16 5.06
CA GLY A 56 -19.75 14.59 4.51
C GLY A 56 -20.70 15.18 5.57
N LEU A 57 -20.80 14.54 6.74
CA LEU A 57 -21.62 15.04 7.85
C LEU A 57 -21.02 16.30 8.47
N LEU A 58 -19.69 16.40 8.57
CA LEU A 58 -19.00 17.61 9.02
C LEU A 58 -19.19 18.77 8.04
N THR A 59 -19.15 18.54 6.73
CA THR A 59 -19.40 19.62 5.75
C THR A 59 -20.86 20.10 5.77
N VAL A 60 -21.83 19.20 5.93
CA VAL A 60 -23.25 19.59 6.09
C VAL A 60 -23.49 20.30 7.43
N GLY A 61 -22.93 19.77 8.53
CA GLY A 61 -22.99 20.39 9.85
C GLY A 61 -22.34 21.78 9.88
N PHE A 62 -21.20 21.95 9.19
CA PHE A 62 -20.52 23.24 9.07
C PHE A 62 -21.36 24.25 8.27
N ARG A 63 -22.03 23.81 7.18
CA ARG A 63 -22.96 24.69 6.43
C ARG A 63 -24.19 25.08 7.24
N MET A 64 -24.74 24.17 8.04
CA MET A 64 -25.87 24.48 8.91
C MET A 64 -25.47 25.39 10.07
N HIS A 65 -24.32 25.15 10.68
CA HIS A 65 -23.83 25.97 11.79
C HIS A 65 -23.33 27.35 11.33
N GLN A 66 -22.80 27.48 10.11
CA GLN A 66 -22.55 28.79 9.47
C GLN A 66 -23.86 29.54 9.23
N ALA A 67 -24.90 28.89 8.71
CA ALA A 67 -26.20 29.54 8.50
C ALA A 67 -26.86 30.01 9.81
N GLU A 68 -26.57 29.35 10.94
CA GLU A 68 -27.09 29.71 12.27
C GLU A 68 -26.24 30.81 12.94
N LYS A 69 -24.90 30.78 12.79
CA LYS A 69 -23.99 31.86 13.24
C LYS A 69 -24.10 33.13 12.41
N ASP A 70 -24.38 33.04 11.11
CA ASP A 70 -24.66 34.19 10.26
C ASP A 70 -25.96 34.89 10.68
N ARG A 71 -26.87 34.16 11.35
CA ARG A 71 -28.11 34.71 11.90
C ARG A 71 -27.92 35.38 13.26
N GLU A 72 -27.04 34.88 14.11
CA GLU A 72 -26.71 35.50 15.42
C GLU A 72 -25.68 36.64 15.33
N SER A 73 -24.74 36.60 14.37
CA SER A 73 -23.73 37.65 14.18
C SER A 73 -24.26 38.93 13.51
N LEU A 74 -25.48 38.88 12.96
CA LEU A 74 -26.17 40.04 12.39
C LEU A 74 -26.70 41.01 13.46
N GLU A 75 -26.82 40.60 14.73
CA GLU A 75 -27.32 41.46 15.81
C GLU A 75 -26.23 42.17 16.63
N THR A 76 -24.97 41.71 16.59
CA THR A 76 -23.87 42.28 17.40
C THR A 76 -22.83 43.11 16.62
N THR A 77 -22.88 43.09 15.28
CA THR A 77 -21.84 43.70 14.41
C THR A 77 -22.26 45.01 13.73
N GLN A 78 -23.15 45.78 14.38
CA GLN A 78 -23.60 47.08 13.86
C GLN A 78 -22.67 48.26 14.21
N GLY A 79 -21.70 48.08 15.12
CA GLY A 79 -20.83 49.16 15.61
C GLY A 79 -19.60 49.47 14.74
N GLU A 80 -18.84 48.45 14.34
CA GLU A 80 -17.55 48.65 13.63
C GLU A 80 -17.70 48.69 12.10
N SER A 81 -18.64 47.93 11.52
CA SER A 81 -18.93 48.00 10.08
C SER A 81 -19.56 49.34 9.66
N ALA A 82 -20.34 49.96 10.55
CA ALA A 82 -20.94 51.27 10.31
C ALA A 82 -19.89 52.39 10.16
N GLY A 83 -18.76 52.30 10.86
CA GLY A 83 -17.64 53.25 10.73
C GLY A 83 -16.92 53.16 9.38
N LEU A 84 -16.79 51.95 8.83
CA LEU A 84 -16.16 51.71 7.52
C LEU A 84 -17.07 52.15 6.37
N VAL A 85 -18.37 51.82 6.47
CA VAL A 85 -19.39 52.24 5.50
C VAL A 85 -19.54 53.77 5.47
N ASN A 86 -19.47 54.45 6.63
CA ASN A 86 -19.52 55.90 6.68
C ASN A 86 -18.29 56.56 6.03
N ARG A 87 -17.08 56.03 6.22
CA ARG A 87 -15.87 56.53 5.52
C ARG A 87 -15.92 56.32 4.00
N ILE A 88 -16.43 55.18 3.55
CA ILE A 88 -16.63 54.91 2.12
C ILE A 88 -17.65 55.90 1.55
N LYS A 89 -18.74 56.17 2.27
CA LYS A 89 -19.78 57.12 1.85
C LYS A 89 -19.29 58.57 1.83
N GLU A 90 -18.45 58.96 2.78
CA GLU A 90 -17.82 60.27 2.86
C GLU A 90 -16.87 60.51 1.68
N LYS A 91 -15.98 59.55 1.37
CA LYS A 91 -15.07 59.64 0.22
C LYS A 91 -15.76 59.59 -1.15
N ILE A 92 -16.82 58.79 -1.29
CA ILE A 92 -17.65 58.77 -2.51
C ILE A 92 -18.37 60.12 -2.70
N SER A 93 -18.73 60.81 -1.60
CA SER A 93 -19.39 62.11 -1.66
C SER A 93 -18.43 63.25 -2.02
N GLU A 94 -17.12 63.13 -1.72
CA GLU A 94 -16.10 64.08 -2.14
C GLU A 94 -15.67 63.92 -3.62
N ALA A 95 -15.90 62.76 -4.22
CA ALA A 95 -15.50 62.43 -5.60
C ALA A 95 -16.56 62.78 -6.68
N ALA A 96 -17.45 63.75 -6.43
CA ALA A 96 -18.47 64.13 -7.40
C ALA A 96 -17.84 64.81 -8.65
N PRO A 97 -18.17 64.36 -9.88
CA PRO A 97 -17.37 64.66 -11.06
C PRO A 97 -17.64 66.07 -11.60
N SER A 98 -16.59 66.89 -11.68
CA SER A 98 -16.55 68.02 -12.61
C SER A 98 -16.14 67.50 -14.00
N SER A 99 -16.87 67.92 -15.03
CA SER A 99 -16.86 67.34 -16.37
C SER A 99 -15.49 67.42 -17.07
N GLY A 100 -14.72 66.31 -17.12
CA GLY A 100 -13.52 66.20 -17.95
C GLY A 100 -12.58 65.00 -17.69
N GLU A 101 -12.53 64.45 -16.46
CA GLU A 101 -11.49 63.49 -16.02
C GLU A 101 -12.00 62.05 -15.72
N SER A 102 -12.99 61.60 -16.49
CA SER A 102 -13.82 60.42 -16.18
C SER A 102 -13.11 59.06 -15.99
N THR A 103 -11.91 58.83 -16.51
CA THR A 103 -11.26 57.49 -16.43
C THR A 103 -10.28 57.37 -15.26
N ALA A 104 -9.60 58.45 -14.87
CA ALA A 104 -8.66 58.45 -13.75
C ALA A 104 -9.38 58.41 -12.40
N ASP A 105 -10.56 59.03 -12.32
CA ASP A 105 -11.40 58.99 -11.11
C ASP A 105 -12.01 57.60 -10.88
N LEU A 106 -12.38 56.89 -11.95
CA LEU A 106 -12.93 55.53 -11.86
C LEU A 106 -11.87 54.50 -11.44
N THR A 107 -10.63 54.61 -11.95
CA THR A 107 -9.54 53.71 -11.53
C THR A 107 -9.15 53.96 -10.07
N LYS A 108 -9.12 55.22 -9.64
CA LYS A 108 -8.90 55.59 -8.23
C LYS A 108 -9.98 55.04 -7.31
N LEU A 109 -11.26 55.18 -7.69
CA LEU A 109 -12.39 54.62 -6.94
C LEU A 109 -12.31 53.09 -6.85
N ASN A 110 -11.94 52.41 -7.94
CA ASN A 110 -11.77 50.95 -7.94
C ASN A 110 -10.63 50.52 -7.00
N VAL A 111 -9.50 51.22 -7.01
CA VAL A 111 -8.38 50.98 -6.09
C VAL A 111 -8.83 51.14 -4.63
N GLU A 112 -9.57 52.18 -4.29
CA GLU A 112 -10.09 52.38 -2.92
C GLU A 112 -11.09 51.29 -2.51
N LEU A 113 -11.97 50.86 -3.43
CA LEU A 113 -12.91 49.76 -3.16
C LEU A 113 -12.19 48.44 -2.90
N GLN A 114 -11.15 48.13 -3.68
CA GLN A 114 -10.35 46.91 -3.47
C GLN A 114 -9.56 46.97 -2.16
N ARG A 115 -9.04 48.15 -1.76
CA ARG A 115 -8.41 48.33 -0.44
C ARG A 115 -9.38 48.07 0.70
N ALA A 116 -10.60 48.60 0.62
CA ALA A 116 -11.63 48.35 1.63
C ALA A 116 -12.00 46.85 1.72
N ALA A 117 -12.05 46.16 0.58
CA ALA A 117 -12.25 44.71 0.55
C ALA A 117 -11.11 43.95 1.25
N ILE A 118 -9.84 44.32 0.98
CA ILE A 118 -8.68 43.74 1.67
C ILE A 118 -8.74 44.00 3.19
N GLU A 119 -9.13 45.20 3.62
CA GLU A 119 -9.27 45.51 5.06
C GLU A 119 -10.31 44.62 5.75
N ILE A 120 -11.45 44.37 5.09
CA ILE A 120 -12.50 43.48 5.60
C ILE A 120 -11.98 42.03 5.66
N GLU A 121 -11.35 41.54 4.59
CA GLU A 121 -10.77 40.20 4.54
C GLU A 121 -9.67 40.02 5.60
N LEU A 122 -8.81 41.03 5.81
CA LEU A 122 -7.79 41.03 6.86
C LEU A 122 -8.40 40.93 8.26
N ALA A 123 -9.48 41.67 8.53
CA ALA A 123 -10.17 41.61 9.82
C ALA A 123 -10.77 40.21 10.06
N GLN A 124 -11.39 39.62 9.04
CA GLN A 124 -11.90 38.24 9.10
C GLN A 124 -10.78 37.23 9.32
N THR A 125 -9.65 37.40 8.63
CA THR A 125 -8.48 36.53 8.72
C THR A 125 -7.86 36.56 10.11
N ARG A 126 -7.71 37.76 10.69
CA ARG A 126 -7.23 37.93 12.08
C ARG A 126 -8.17 37.28 13.09
N ARG A 127 -9.48 37.39 12.88
CA ARG A 127 -10.46 36.70 13.74
C ARG A 127 -10.35 35.18 13.63
N ALA A 128 -10.18 34.65 12.42
CA ALA A 128 -9.95 33.23 12.20
C ALA A 128 -8.64 32.75 12.85
N LEU A 129 -7.59 33.60 12.83
CA LEU A 129 -6.32 33.32 13.49
C LEU A 129 -6.48 33.21 15.01
N HIS A 130 -7.23 34.12 15.65
CA HIS A 130 -7.54 34.00 17.08
C HIS A 130 -8.33 32.71 17.40
N HIS A 131 -9.28 32.30 16.56
CA HIS A 131 -9.97 31.02 16.77
C HIS A 131 -9.04 29.81 16.62
N LEU A 132 -8.05 29.88 15.72
CA LEU A 132 -6.99 28.87 15.62
C LEU A 132 -6.13 28.83 16.89
N GLU A 133 -5.76 29.98 17.44
CA GLU A 133 -5.01 30.09 18.69
C GLU A 133 -5.77 29.46 19.86
N ASP A 134 -7.04 29.84 20.05
CA ASP A 134 -7.91 29.29 21.08
C ASP A 134 -8.00 27.76 20.96
N ALA A 135 -8.26 27.24 19.75
CA ALA A 135 -8.36 25.79 19.51
C ALA A 135 -7.04 25.05 19.79
N ARG A 136 -5.89 25.68 19.55
CA ARG A 136 -4.57 25.12 19.88
C ARG A 136 -4.31 25.12 21.38
N ALA A 137 -4.64 26.21 22.06
CA ALA A 137 -4.52 26.32 23.51
C ALA A 137 -5.40 25.28 24.21
N ASP A 138 -6.67 25.20 23.83
CA ASP A 138 -7.64 24.23 24.34
C ASP A 138 -7.17 22.78 24.10
N TRP A 139 -6.61 22.51 22.91
CA TRP A 139 -6.06 21.19 22.60
C TRP A 139 -4.92 20.81 23.54
N ASN A 140 -3.95 21.71 23.75
CA ASN A 140 -2.81 21.44 24.61
C ASN A 140 -3.25 21.28 26.08
N GLU A 141 -4.13 22.15 26.57
CA GLU A 141 -4.67 22.06 27.93
C GLU A 141 -5.41 20.73 28.15
N LEU A 142 -6.31 20.37 27.23
CA LEU A 142 -7.06 19.11 27.33
C LEU A 142 -6.15 17.88 27.21
N LEU A 143 -5.13 17.95 26.35
CA LEU A 143 -4.15 16.87 26.20
C LEU A 143 -3.37 16.66 27.50
N ASP A 144 -2.80 17.72 28.07
CA ASP A 144 -2.03 17.68 29.31
C ASP A 144 -2.89 17.21 30.50
N ALA A 145 -4.14 17.67 30.57
CA ALA A 145 -5.11 17.18 31.54
C ALA A 145 -5.38 15.68 31.34
N THR A 146 -5.60 15.22 30.10
CA THR A 146 -5.84 13.79 29.80
C THR A 146 -4.68 12.89 30.17
N LEU A 147 -3.45 13.39 30.00
CA LEU A 147 -2.25 12.63 30.32
C LEU A 147 -2.06 12.41 31.83
N SER A 148 -2.56 13.34 32.66
CA SER A 148 -2.33 13.37 34.10
C SER A 148 -3.54 12.94 34.95
N ASP A 149 -4.76 13.03 34.41
CA ASP A 149 -5.98 12.81 35.18
C ASP A 149 -6.49 11.36 35.18
N SER A 150 -7.63 11.15 35.85
CA SER A 150 -8.28 9.83 35.92
C SER A 150 -8.82 9.32 34.58
N PHE A 151 -9.10 10.20 33.60
CA PHE A 151 -9.47 9.77 32.26
C PHE A 151 -8.28 9.14 31.55
N GLY A 152 -7.07 9.69 31.75
CA GLY A 152 -5.84 9.07 31.26
C GLY A 152 -5.70 7.61 31.69
N LYS A 153 -5.93 7.33 32.98
CA LYS A 153 -5.89 5.95 33.53
C LYS A 153 -6.98 5.04 32.97
N ARG A 154 -8.14 5.59 32.61
CA ARG A 154 -9.24 4.82 31.97
C ARG A 154 -8.91 4.53 30.51
N ILE A 155 -8.34 5.50 29.78
CA ILE A 155 -7.86 5.32 28.41
C ILE A 155 -6.73 4.29 28.37
N ALA A 156 -5.80 4.35 29.33
CA ALA A 156 -4.68 3.42 29.45
C ALA A 156 -5.11 1.96 29.68
N TRP A 157 -6.27 1.75 30.29
CA TRP A 157 -6.79 0.42 30.60
C TRP A 157 -7.40 -0.29 29.38
N ASP A 158 -7.97 0.48 28.45
CA ASP A 158 -8.64 -0.03 27.27
C ASP A 158 -7.71 0.09 26.05
N GLU A 159 -7.31 -1.05 25.48
CA GLU A 159 -6.39 -1.07 24.34
C GLU A 159 -6.96 -0.31 23.13
N GLU A 160 -8.27 -0.36 22.88
CA GLU A 160 -8.88 0.34 21.77
C GLU A 160 -8.80 1.86 21.96
N LEU A 161 -9.12 2.34 23.17
CA LEU A 161 -9.03 3.76 23.50
C LEU A 161 -7.58 4.26 23.51
N LEU A 162 -6.64 3.46 24.00
CA LEU A 162 -5.21 3.76 23.95
C LEU A 162 -4.73 3.92 22.51
N LEU A 163 -5.13 3.01 21.61
CA LEU A 163 -4.78 3.09 20.19
C LEU A 163 -5.41 4.31 19.51
N GLN A 164 -6.69 4.62 19.79
CA GLN A 164 -7.35 5.83 19.29
C GLN A 164 -6.63 7.11 19.77
N PHE A 165 -6.24 7.16 21.05
CA PHE A 165 -5.49 8.28 21.62
C PHE A 165 -4.12 8.43 20.96
N LEU A 166 -3.38 7.33 20.78
CA LEU A 166 -2.09 7.33 20.08
C LEU A 166 -2.23 7.81 18.63
N ALA A 167 -3.21 7.30 17.90
CA ALA A 167 -3.47 7.72 16.52
C ALA A 167 -3.82 9.21 16.42
N LEU A 168 -4.61 9.73 17.36
CA LEU A 168 -4.95 11.16 17.42
C LEU A 168 -3.73 12.04 17.71
N ARG A 169 -2.81 11.57 18.56
CA ARG A 169 -1.58 12.29 18.89
C ARG A 169 -0.61 12.34 17.70
N GLN A 170 -0.54 11.25 16.94
CA GLN A 170 0.36 11.10 15.78
C GLN A 170 -0.23 11.64 14.46
N MET A 171 -1.46 12.17 14.48
CA MET A 171 -2.10 12.70 13.28
C MET A 171 -1.28 13.87 12.70
N PRO A 172 -0.84 13.79 11.43
CA PRO A 172 0.00 14.82 10.83
C PRO A 172 -0.77 16.14 10.72
N ALA A 173 -0.09 17.25 10.97
CA ALA A 173 -0.63 18.58 10.70
C ALA A 173 -0.94 18.74 9.20
N PRO A 174 -1.89 19.62 8.82
CA PRO A 174 -2.28 19.82 7.42
C PRO A 174 -1.14 20.34 6.52
N SER A 175 -0.05 20.87 7.09
CA SER A 175 1.15 21.30 6.37
C SER A 175 2.42 20.82 7.09
N GLU A 176 3.41 20.33 6.34
CA GLU A 176 4.69 19.85 6.88
C GLU A 176 5.47 20.93 7.64
N SER A 177 5.31 22.20 7.24
CA SER A 177 5.89 23.37 7.88
C SER A 177 4.76 24.32 8.27
N GLU A 178 4.15 24.09 9.43
CA GLU A 178 3.13 24.99 9.95
C GLU A 178 3.80 26.31 10.36
N PRO A 179 3.53 27.46 9.69
CA PRO A 179 4.10 28.74 10.08
C PRO A 179 3.75 29.05 11.53
N THR A 180 4.72 29.61 12.25
CA THR A 180 4.49 30.02 13.63
C THR A 180 3.53 31.21 13.65
N GLU A 181 2.76 31.34 14.73
CA GLU A 181 1.83 32.45 14.91
C GLU A 181 2.48 33.83 14.67
N PRO A 182 3.69 34.14 15.20
CA PRO A 182 4.36 35.39 14.89
C PRO A 182 4.61 35.60 13.39
N GLN A 183 4.93 34.53 12.64
CA GLN A 183 5.15 34.63 11.20
C GLN A 183 3.86 34.97 10.45
N VAL A 184 2.73 34.38 10.86
CA VAL A 184 1.43 34.68 10.25
C VAL A 184 1.00 36.12 10.56
N PHE A 185 1.18 36.59 11.80
CA PHE A 185 0.89 38.00 12.15
C PHE A 185 1.79 38.98 11.41
N GLU A 186 3.09 38.71 11.32
CA GLU A 186 4.03 39.54 10.56
C GLU A 186 3.64 39.62 9.08
N HIS A 187 3.24 38.49 8.48
CA HIS A 187 2.78 38.43 7.10
C HIS A 187 1.48 39.23 6.90
N LEU A 188 0.47 39.06 7.76
CA LEU A 188 -0.76 39.85 7.70
C LEU A 188 -0.51 41.35 7.92
N ALA A 189 0.46 41.71 8.77
CA ALA A 189 0.88 43.10 8.96
C ALA A 189 1.61 43.67 7.74
N ALA A 190 2.40 42.85 7.03
CA ALA A 190 3.04 43.22 5.78
C ALA A 190 2.00 43.49 4.68
N ILE A 191 1.04 42.57 4.49
CA ILE A 191 -0.08 42.73 3.54
C ILE A 191 -0.84 44.03 3.83
N HIS A 192 -1.19 44.29 5.10
CA HIS A 192 -1.89 45.51 5.48
C HIS A 192 -1.10 46.78 5.14
N ARG A 193 0.21 46.78 5.42
CA ARG A 193 1.10 47.92 5.15
C ARG A 193 1.22 48.19 3.65
N GLU A 194 1.34 47.14 2.86
CA GLU A 194 1.49 47.24 1.41
C GLU A 194 0.19 47.68 0.74
N ALA A 195 -0.96 47.12 1.16
CA ALA A 195 -2.29 47.53 0.69
C ALA A 195 -2.61 48.99 1.03
N SER A 196 -2.10 49.49 2.16
CA SER A 196 -2.27 50.88 2.59
C SER A 196 -1.35 51.87 1.85
N SER A 197 -0.36 51.39 1.09
CA SER A 197 0.61 52.26 0.40
C SER A 197 -0.09 53.17 -0.63
N PRO A 198 0.17 54.48 -0.67
CA PRO A 198 -0.41 55.37 -1.67
C PRO A 198 0.05 55.05 -3.10
N THR A 199 1.13 54.27 -3.27
CA THR A 199 1.68 53.88 -4.58
C THR A 199 1.20 52.51 -5.08
N ALA A 200 0.35 51.81 -4.32
CA ALA A 200 -0.16 50.50 -4.71
C ALA A 200 -1.09 50.63 -5.93
N ASP A 201 -0.73 49.95 -7.01
CA ASP A 201 -1.55 49.85 -8.21
C ASP A 201 -2.55 48.69 -8.12
N VAL A 202 -3.43 48.57 -9.12
CA VAL A 202 -4.49 47.55 -9.17
C VAL A 202 -3.91 46.13 -9.18
N GLU A 203 -2.80 45.91 -9.88
CA GLU A 203 -2.16 44.59 -9.99
C GLU A 203 -1.55 44.16 -8.64
N SER A 204 -0.88 45.08 -7.95
CA SER A 204 -0.31 44.84 -6.61
C SER A 204 -1.41 44.49 -5.61
N ILE A 205 -2.53 45.21 -5.66
CA ILE A 205 -3.69 44.95 -4.79
C ILE A 205 -4.30 43.57 -5.08
N HIS A 206 -4.39 43.15 -6.34
CA HIS A 206 -4.87 41.80 -6.67
C HIS A 206 -3.93 40.73 -6.11
N ARG A 207 -2.62 40.87 -6.26
CA ARG A 207 -1.65 39.93 -5.70
C ARG A 207 -1.75 39.83 -4.17
N LEU A 208 -1.85 40.97 -3.48
CA LEU A 208 -2.02 41.01 -2.03
C LEU A 208 -3.31 40.32 -1.57
N ARG A 209 -4.38 40.43 -2.36
CA ARG A 209 -5.64 39.74 -2.09
C ARG A 209 -5.52 38.23 -2.28
N ASP A 210 -4.82 37.79 -3.32
CA ASP A 210 -4.56 36.37 -3.54
C ASP A 210 -3.71 35.79 -2.39
N GLU A 211 -2.63 36.48 -1.98
CA GLU A 211 -1.79 36.11 -0.82
C GLU A 211 -2.60 36.06 0.49
N LEU A 212 -3.49 37.02 0.69
CA LEU A 212 -4.40 37.04 1.83
C LEU A 212 -5.38 35.86 1.78
N GLY A 213 -5.91 35.54 0.61
CA GLY A 213 -6.81 34.40 0.39
C GLY A 213 -6.14 33.07 0.73
N GLU A 214 -4.90 32.86 0.28
CA GLU A 214 -4.11 31.67 0.61
C GLU A 214 -3.84 31.57 2.12
N THR A 215 -3.45 32.68 2.75
CA THR A 215 -3.22 32.75 4.20
C THR A 215 -4.50 32.45 4.98
N THR A 216 -5.63 33.01 4.54
CA THR A 216 -6.96 32.77 5.13
C THR A 216 -7.34 31.30 5.04
N GLN A 217 -7.16 30.69 3.87
CA GLN A 217 -7.47 29.29 3.65
C GLN A 217 -6.62 28.39 4.54
N PHE A 218 -5.32 28.67 4.65
CA PHE A 218 -4.43 27.96 5.56
C PHE A 218 -4.93 28.03 7.01
N ILE A 219 -5.22 29.25 7.52
CA ILE A 219 -5.71 29.46 8.89
C ILE A 219 -7.01 28.68 9.13
N ILE A 220 -7.97 28.74 8.21
CA ILE A 220 -9.25 28.04 8.34
C ILE A 220 -9.06 26.53 8.37
N VAL A 221 -8.23 25.98 7.49
CA VAL A 221 -7.96 24.54 7.45
C VAL A 221 -7.28 24.08 8.73
N SER A 222 -6.28 24.81 9.22
CA SER A 222 -5.64 24.53 10.51
C SER A 222 -6.62 24.63 11.68
N PHE A 223 -7.50 25.64 11.69
CA PHE A 223 -8.51 25.78 12.75
C PHE A 223 -9.44 24.56 12.78
N VAL A 224 -10.00 24.19 11.62
CA VAL A 224 -10.89 23.02 11.50
C VAL A 224 -10.17 21.74 11.94
N PHE A 225 -8.90 21.59 11.58
CA PHE A 225 -8.08 20.46 12.01
C PHE A 225 -7.93 20.40 13.54
N HIS A 226 -7.54 21.50 14.19
CA HIS A 226 -7.39 21.53 15.65
C HIS A 226 -8.72 21.34 16.36
N GLN A 227 -9.80 21.95 15.87
CA GLN A 227 -11.13 21.74 16.42
C GLN A 227 -11.59 20.28 16.30
N ALA A 228 -11.32 19.62 15.17
CA ALA A 228 -11.63 18.21 14.99
C ALA A 228 -10.83 17.33 15.96
N ARG A 229 -9.55 17.65 16.20
CA ARG A 229 -8.72 16.95 17.19
C ARG A 229 -9.27 17.10 18.60
N LEU A 230 -9.60 18.33 18.99
CA LEU A 230 -10.21 18.64 20.29
C LEU A 230 -11.51 17.84 20.49
N ASN A 231 -12.40 17.87 19.49
CA ASN A 231 -13.66 17.14 19.51
C ASN A 231 -13.44 15.63 19.65
N HIS A 232 -12.45 15.07 18.96
CA HIS A 232 -12.14 13.64 19.05
C HIS A 232 -11.55 13.27 20.41
N LEU A 233 -10.69 14.10 21.01
CA LEU A 233 -10.20 13.87 22.36
C LEU A 233 -11.31 13.92 23.40
N HIS A 234 -12.25 14.87 23.27
CA HIS A 234 -13.46 14.86 24.08
C HIS A 234 -14.29 13.61 23.90
N GLN A 235 -14.44 13.10 22.67
CA GLN A 235 -15.13 11.85 22.40
C GLN A 235 -14.44 10.67 23.09
N ILE A 236 -13.11 10.53 22.96
CA ILE A 236 -12.33 9.49 23.64
C ILE A 236 -12.55 9.58 25.16
N ARG A 237 -12.44 10.78 25.74
CA ARG A 237 -12.68 10.99 27.19
C ARG A 237 -14.10 10.63 27.60
N ARG A 238 -15.12 10.95 26.80
CA ARG A 238 -16.53 10.57 27.06
C ARG A 238 -16.71 9.06 27.03
N THR A 239 -16.11 8.36 26.06
CA THR A 239 -16.14 6.89 26.00
C THR A 239 -15.41 6.28 27.20
N ALA A 240 -14.24 6.83 27.54
CA ALA A 240 -13.47 6.41 28.70
C ALA A 240 -14.21 6.60 30.03
N ALA A 241 -15.11 7.59 30.13
CA ALA A 241 -15.87 7.87 31.35
C ALA A 241 -16.66 6.66 31.89
N ALA A 242 -17.14 5.79 30.99
CA ALA A 242 -17.88 4.59 31.34
C ALA A 242 -16.97 3.39 31.70
N GLY A 243 -15.69 3.44 31.32
CA GLY A 243 -14.73 2.37 31.56
C GLY A 243 -14.17 2.37 33.00
N PRO A 244 -13.64 1.26 33.51
CA PRO A 244 -13.01 1.20 34.82
C PRO A 244 -11.71 2.02 34.86
N ILE A 245 -11.34 2.52 36.05
CA ILE A 245 -10.05 3.20 36.25
C ILE A 245 -8.95 2.13 36.36
N GLY A 246 -8.02 2.12 35.42
CA GLY A 246 -6.83 1.28 35.48
C GLY A 246 -5.80 1.76 36.51
N ASN A 247 -4.87 0.87 36.89
CA ASN A 247 -3.78 1.22 37.80
C ASN A 247 -2.60 1.89 37.08
N THR A 248 -2.56 1.83 35.76
CA THR A 248 -1.46 2.32 34.93
C THR A 248 -1.74 3.76 34.48
N GLU A 249 -0.75 4.63 34.59
CA GLU A 249 -0.81 5.98 34.03
C GLU A 249 -0.70 5.95 32.51
N LEU A 250 -1.35 6.91 31.83
CA LEU A 250 -1.42 6.92 30.37
C LEU A 250 -0.03 6.99 29.73
N HIS A 251 0.87 7.80 30.26
CA HIS A 251 2.26 7.85 29.80
C HIS A 251 2.99 6.51 29.91
N ALA A 252 2.80 5.78 31.01
CA ALA A 252 3.40 4.47 31.19
C ALA A 252 2.82 3.46 30.19
N ALA A 253 1.50 3.46 29.98
CA ALA A 253 0.86 2.58 29.00
C ALA A 253 1.33 2.87 27.55
N ILE A 254 1.51 4.15 27.20
CA ILE A 254 2.09 4.55 25.91
C ILE A 254 3.51 3.99 25.76
N SER A 255 4.39 4.19 26.75
CA SER A 255 5.77 3.69 26.69
C SER A 255 5.84 2.16 26.64
N MET A 256 5.01 1.47 27.41
CA MET A 256 4.94 0.00 27.37
C MET A 256 4.53 -0.50 25.99
N ARG A 257 3.59 0.19 25.33
CA ARG A 257 3.16 -0.17 23.97
C ARG A 257 4.26 0.10 22.94
N GLU A 258 5.00 1.19 23.07
CA GLU A 258 6.15 1.48 22.20
C GLU A 258 7.22 0.38 22.35
N ASP A 259 7.51 -0.04 23.58
CA ASP A 259 8.45 -1.14 23.85
C ASP A 259 7.94 -2.49 23.32
N ASP A 260 6.64 -2.78 23.46
CA ASP A 260 6.02 -3.98 22.92
C ASP A 260 6.14 -4.02 21.38
N LEU A 261 5.85 -2.91 20.71
CA LEU A 261 5.98 -2.80 19.25
C LEU A 261 7.43 -2.91 18.80
N ALA A 262 8.38 -2.33 19.53
CA ALA A 262 9.80 -2.47 19.23
C ALA A 262 10.27 -3.93 19.36
N ARG A 263 9.79 -4.64 20.39
CA ARG A 263 10.06 -6.08 20.57
C ARG A 263 9.43 -6.93 19.48
N GLU A 264 8.18 -6.66 19.11
CA GLU A 264 7.51 -7.35 18.01
C GLU A 264 8.24 -7.13 16.67
N LEU A 265 8.65 -5.90 16.39
CA LEU A 265 9.38 -5.57 15.17
C LEU A 265 10.75 -6.26 15.12
N THR A 266 11.47 -6.29 16.24
CA THR A 266 12.75 -6.99 16.35
C THR A 266 12.55 -8.49 16.15
N SER A 267 11.57 -9.09 16.82
CA SER A 267 11.25 -10.52 16.65
C SER A 267 10.84 -10.87 15.22
N ALA A 268 10.09 -10.00 14.54
CA ALA A 268 9.69 -10.21 13.15
C ALA A 268 10.87 -10.05 12.19
N ALA A 269 11.81 -9.13 12.49
CA ALA A 269 13.04 -8.96 11.74
C ALA A 269 13.95 -10.18 11.89
N ASP A 270 14.12 -10.70 13.11
CA ASP A 270 14.89 -11.91 13.39
C ASP A 270 14.26 -13.13 12.70
N GLU A 271 12.94 -13.33 12.79
CA GLU A 271 12.25 -14.42 12.09
C GLU A 271 12.40 -14.31 10.55
N ALA A 272 12.42 -13.09 10.01
CA ALA A 272 12.65 -12.87 8.59
C ALA A 272 14.12 -13.15 8.19
N ALA A 273 15.08 -12.79 9.05
CA ALA A 273 16.49 -13.07 8.85
C ALA A 273 16.76 -14.58 8.87
N ASP A 274 16.25 -15.31 9.86
CA ASP A 274 16.39 -16.77 9.98
C ASP A 274 15.80 -17.49 8.75
N LYS A 275 14.64 -17.05 8.27
CA LYS A 275 14.02 -17.61 7.06
C LYS A 275 14.84 -17.34 5.81
N LEU A 276 15.45 -16.16 5.72
CA LEU A 276 16.30 -15.81 4.59
C LEU A 276 17.58 -16.62 4.60
N GLU A 277 18.23 -16.74 5.76
CA GLU A 277 19.43 -17.56 5.94
C GLU A 277 19.15 -19.03 5.57
N ALA A 278 18.09 -19.63 6.10
CA ALA A 278 17.67 -20.98 5.74
C ALA A 278 17.40 -21.15 4.23
N SER A 279 16.87 -20.11 3.56
CA SER A 279 16.65 -20.15 2.11
C SER A 279 17.95 -20.07 1.32
N MET A 280 18.92 -19.27 1.79
CA MET A 280 20.24 -19.13 1.18
C MET A 280 21.09 -20.39 1.35
N ASP A 281 21.00 -21.05 2.51
CA ASP A 281 21.67 -22.31 2.78
C ASP A 281 21.15 -23.43 1.87
N GLU A 282 19.83 -23.50 1.69
CA GLU A 282 19.23 -24.47 0.76
C GLU A 282 19.61 -24.18 -0.69
N GLU A 283 19.60 -22.90 -1.12
CA GLU A 283 20.07 -22.52 -2.46
C GLU A 283 21.55 -22.87 -2.66
N SER A 284 22.39 -22.62 -1.67
CA SER A 284 23.81 -22.97 -1.70
C SER A 284 24.04 -24.47 -1.79
N ARG A 285 23.24 -25.26 -1.06
CA ARG A 285 23.26 -26.72 -1.13
C ARG A 285 22.88 -27.22 -2.52
N LEU A 286 21.80 -26.70 -3.11
CA LEU A 286 21.37 -27.04 -4.46
C LEU A 286 22.42 -26.65 -5.52
N LEU A 287 23.05 -25.48 -5.39
CA LEU A 287 24.13 -25.06 -6.29
C LEU A 287 25.37 -25.94 -6.15
N SER A 288 25.69 -26.40 -4.94
CA SER A 288 26.80 -27.34 -4.72
C SER A 288 26.50 -28.70 -5.35
N GLU A 289 25.29 -29.24 -5.15
CA GLU A 289 24.84 -30.48 -5.78
C GLU A 289 24.92 -30.35 -7.32
N GLN A 290 24.42 -29.26 -7.89
CA GLN A 290 24.51 -28.99 -9.32
C GLN A 290 25.95 -28.89 -9.81
N ARG A 291 26.84 -28.25 -9.05
CA ARG A 291 28.27 -28.16 -9.39
C ARG A 291 28.91 -29.53 -9.44
N ASP A 292 28.65 -30.37 -8.44
CA ASP A 292 29.23 -31.70 -8.35
C ASP A 292 28.66 -32.63 -9.45
N ASP A 293 27.37 -32.51 -9.78
CA ASP A 293 26.77 -33.18 -10.94
C ASP A 293 27.44 -32.77 -12.26
N THR A 294 27.65 -31.46 -12.48
CA THR A 294 28.36 -31.00 -13.69
C THR A 294 29.81 -31.44 -13.74
N ALA A 295 30.50 -31.56 -12.60
CA ALA A 295 31.86 -32.10 -12.56
C ALA A 295 31.89 -33.59 -12.93
N ASN A 296 30.89 -34.36 -12.47
CA ASN A 296 30.72 -35.76 -12.86
C ASN A 296 30.42 -35.90 -14.36
N ASP A 297 29.58 -35.04 -14.92
CA ASP A 297 29.30 -35.02 -16.36
C ASP A 297 30.56 -34.70 -17.19
N VAL A 298 31.36 -33.73 -16.75
CA VAL A 298 32.62 -33.37 -17.42
C VAL A 298 33.61 -34.54 -17.38
N THR A 299 33.82 -35.15 -16.22
CA THR A 299 34.72 -36.32 -16.10
C THR A 299 34.23 -37.50 -16.94
N HIS A 300 32.92 -37.73 -17.00
CA HIS A 300 32.32 -38.73 -17.86
C HIS A 300 32.57 -38.42 -19.35
N LEU A 301 32.35 -37.18 -19.79
CA LEU A 301 32.63 -36.76 -21.17
C LEU A 301 34.13 -36.85 -21.52
N GLU A 302 35.02 -36.46 -20.61
CA GLU A 302 36.47 -36.62 -20.78
C GLU A 302 36.84 -38.09 -20.96
N SER A 303 36.23 -39.00 -20.19
CA SER A 303 36.43 -40.44 -20.35
C SER A 303 35.94 -40.94 -21.72
N GLN A 304 34.81 -40.45 -22.22
CA GLN A 304 34.28 -40.78 -23.54
C GLN A 304 35.19 -40.26 -24.67
N ILE A 305 35.71 -39.04 -24.54
CA ILE A 305 36.68 -38.48 -25.49
C ILE A 305 37.96 -39.30 -25.49
N ALA A 306 38.47 -39.70 -24.32
CA ALA A 306 39.66 -40.53 -24.21
C ALA A 306 39.49 -41.92 -24.89
N LEU A 307 38.30 -42.50 -24.81
CA LEU A 307 37.95 -43.76 -25.51
C LEU A 307 37.88 -43.56 -27.03
N LEU A 308 37.25 -42.48 -27.51
CA LEU A 308 37.19 -42.13 -28.93
C LEU A 308 38.58 -41.88 -29.53
N VAL A 309 39.46 -41.19 -28.80
CA VAL A 309 40.84 -40.92 -29.22
C VAL A 309 41.68 -42.22 -29.34
N ARG A 310 41.35 -43.26 -28.56
CA ARG A 310 42.00 -44.59 -28.66
C ARG A 310 41.48 -45.47 -29.80
N GLY A 311 40.44 -45.04 -30.52
CA GLY A 311 39.92 -45.75 -31.68
C GLY A 311 39.10 -47.02 -31.35
N GLU A 312 38.66 -47.19 -30.10
CA GLU A 312 37.70 -48.22 -29.73
C GLU A 312 36.30 -47.81 -30.19
N LYS A 313 35.62 -48.69 -30.95
CA LYS A 313 34.20 -48.50 -31.26
C LYS A 313 33.44 -48.59 -29.95
N LEU A 314 32.66 -47.55 -29.64
CA LEU A 314 31.67 -47.57 -28.56
C LEU A 314 30.70 -48.73 -28.81
N ASP A 315 30.96 -49.86 -28.15
CA ASP A 315 29.99 -50.95 -28.10
C ASP A 315 28.70 -50.40 -27.48
N SER A 316 27.60 -50.74 -28.15
CA SER A 316 26.26 -50.20 -27.95
C SER A 316 25.64 -50.74 -26.65
N GLN A 317 26.25 -50.43 -25.52
CA GLN A 317 25.73 -50.64 -24.16
C GLN A 317 25.69 -49.33 -23.37
N ALA A 318 25.27 -48.25 -24.04
CA ALA A 318 24.91 -46.98 -23.42
C ALA A 318 23.38 -46.77 -23.39
N ASP A 319 22.60 -47.85 -23.27
CA ASP A 319 21.16 -47.78 -23.02
C ASP A 319 20.89 -47.70 -21.51
N ALA A 320 21.31 -46.61 -20.85
CA ALA A 320 20.81 -46.23 -19.52
C ALA A 320 21.20 -44.81 -19.08
N ILE A 321 21.64 -43.92 -19.98
CA ILE A 321 21.66 -42.48 -19.69
C ILE A 321 20.41 -41.93 -20.35
N SER A 322 19.58 -41.24 -19.57
CA SER A 322 18.33 -40.59 -19.95
C SER A 322 18.55 -39.54 -21.06
N THR A 323 18.85 -39.99 -22.27
CA THR A 323 18.58 -39.21 -23.48
C THR A 323 17.08 -39.10 -23.57
N GLN A 324 16.56 -37.90 -23.32
CA GLN A 324 15.23 -37.53 -23.77
C GLN A 324 15.06 -38.06 -25.20
N PRO A 325 13.95 -38.77 -25.51
CA PRO A 325 13.78 -39.37 -26.82
C PRO A 325 14.00 -38.30 -27.88
N LEU A 326 14.92 -38.55 -28.82
CA LEU A 326 15.09 -37.74 -30.03
C LEU A 326 13.78 -37.81 -30.81
N VAL A 327 12.86 -36.91 -30.52
CA VAL A 327 11.61 -36.79 -31.25
C VAL A 327 11.96 -36.37 -32.67
N SER A 328 11.48 -37.12 -33.66
CA SER A 328 11.79 -36.84 -35.05
C SER A 328 11.25 -35.46 -35.43
N ARG A 329 12.04 -34.66 -36.17
CA ARG A 329 11.57 -33.39 -36.73
C ARG A 329 10.33 -33.58 -37.61
N GLY A 330 10.12 -34.77 -38.18
CA GLY A 330 8.91 -35.12 -38.90
C GLY A 330 7.64 -35.14 -38.02
N ASP A 331 7.74 -35.57 -36.77
CA ASP A 331 6.61 -35.61 -35.83
C ASP A 331 6.26 -34.19 -35.37
N TYR A 332 7.29 -33.38 -35.11
CA TYR A 332 7.15 -31.95 -34.82
C TYR A 332 6.41 -31.19 -35.92
N VAL A 333 6.77 -31.41 -37.19
CA VAL A 333 6.09 -30.76 -38.33
C VAL A 333 4.61 -31.16 -38.43
N ARG A 334 4.26 -32.41 -38.11
CA ARG A 334 2.85 -32.85 -38.11
C ARG A 334 2.04 -32.18 -37.00
N GLU A 335 2.63 -31.97 -35.83
CA GLU A 335 1.96 -31.35 -34.68
C GLU A 335 2.11 -29.82 -34.64
N LEU A 336 2.83 -29.21 -35.58
CA LEU A 336 3.13 -27.78 -35.58
C LEU A 336 1.88 -26.88 -35.56
N GLN A 337 0.81 -27.31 -36.24
CA GLN A 337 -0.45 -26.56 -36.24
C GLN A 337 -1.08 -26.57 -34.84
N THR A 338 -1.15 -27.74 -34.21
CA THR A 338 -1.64 -27.91 -32.84
C THR A 338 -0.79 -27.11 -31.85
N ILE A 339 0.54 -27.10 -32.02
CA ILE A 339 1.46 -26.27 -31.22
C ILE A 339 1.09 -24.79 -31.34
N ARG A 340 0.84 -24.28 -32.55
CA ARG A 340 0.51 -22.87 -32.75
C ARG A 340 -0.84 -22.47 -32.15
N GLU A 341 -1.82 -23.37 -32.20
CA GLU A 341 -3.18 -23.14 -31.68
C GLU A 341 -3.26 -23.29 -30.15
N ASP A 342 -2.69 -24.36 -29.61
CA ASP A 342 -2.83 -24.72 -28.19
C ASP A 342 -1.78 -24.05 -27.30
N LEU A 343 -0.62 -23.70 -27.86
CA LEU A 343 0.47 -23.03 -27.13
C LEU A 343 0.60 -21.55 -27.50
N THR A 344 -0.45 -20.92 -28.06
CA THR A 344 -0.45 -19.47 -28.35
C THR A 344 -0.07 -18.64 -27.12
N ALA A 345 -0.55 -19.04 -25.93
CA ALA A 345 -0.25 -18.38 -24.65
C ALA A 345 1.24 -18.40 -24.25
N PHE A 346 2.04 -19.25 -24.90
CA PHE A 346 3.47 -19.40 -24.65
C PHE A 346 4.34 -18.95 -25.81
N THR A 347 3.90 -19.20 -27.04
CA THR A 347 4.67 -18.90 -28.25
C THR A 347 4.54 -17.45 -28.71
N SER A 348 3.49 -16.75 -28.28
CA SER A 348 3.31 -15.33 -28.62
C SER A 348 4.30 -14.44 -27.87
N PRO A 349 4.87 -13.41 -28.50
CA PRO A 349 5.69 -12.42 -27.80
C PRO A 349 4.88 -11.65 -26.75
N GLY A 350 5.40 -11.55 -25.53
CA GLY A 350 4.82 -10.81 -24.42
C GLY A 350 5.89 -10.21 -23.51
N TYR A 351 5.51 -9.29 -22.64
CA TYR A 351 6.40 -8.59 -21.72
C TYR A 351 6.67 -9.36 -20.43
N VAL A 352 5.91 -10.41 -20.10
CA VAL A 352 6.10 -11.12 -18.84
C VAL A 352 6.81 -12.45 -18.99
N GLN A 353 7.68 -12.81 -18.04
CA GLN A 353 8.36 -14.11 -17.95
C GLN A 353 8.15 -14.72 -16.57
N PRO A 354 8.16 -16.05 -16.43
CA PRO A 354 8.02 -16.67 -15.13
C PRO A 354 9.33 -16.61 -14.36
N GLU A 355 9.27 -16.02 -13.17
CA GLU A 355 10.38 -16.01 -12.21
C GLU A 355 10.25 -17.20 -11.26
N SER A 356 9.03 -17.45 -10.76
CA SER A 356 8.70 -18.58 -9.88
C SER A 356 7.32 -19.15 -10.23
N ALA A 357 6.95 -20.25 -9.58
CA ALA A 357 5.66 -20.92 -9.76
C ALA A 357 4.42 -20.00 -9.55
N ASP A 358 4.58 -18.91 -8.80
CA ASP A 358 3.51 -17.98 -8.43
C ASP A 358 3.72 -16.55 -8.98
N LYS A 359 4.81 -16.29 -9.71
CA LYS A 359 5.19 -14.91 -10.08
C LYS A 359 5.64 -14.79 -11.53
N LEU A 360 4.97 -13.90 -12.24
CA LEU A 360 5.38 -13.40 -13.56
C LEU A 360 6.01 -12.02 -13.39
N VAL A 361 7.16 -11.78 -14.02
CA VAL A 361 7.93 -10.53 -13.93
C VAL A 361 7.93 -9.84 -15.28
N TYR A 362 7.84 -8.51 -15.26
CA TYR A 362 7.88 -7.68 -16.45
C TYR A 362 9.30 -7.49 -16.99
N HIS A 363 9.46 -7.61 -18.29
CA HIS A 363 10.67 -7.38 -19.07
C HIS A 363 10.41 -6.28 -20.11
N LYS A 364 11.46 -5.53 -20.46
CA LYS A 364 11.39 -4.42 -21.43
C LYS A 364 11.13 -4.89 -22.88
N THR A 365 11.55 -6.09 -23.22
CA THR A 365 11.47 -6.64 -24.58
C THR A 365 10.38 -7.70 -24.65
N LYS A 366 9.54 -7.67 -25.70
CA LYS A 366 8.56 -8.72 -25.95
C LYS A 366 9.25 -9.98 -26.45
N LEU A 367 9.09 -11.07 -25.71
CA LEU A 367 9.63 -12.38 -26.06
C LEU A 367 8.57 -13.46 -25.85
N PRO A 368 8.60 -14.57 -26.60
CA PRO A 368 7.88 -15.78 -26.22
C PRO A 368 8.29 -16.23 -24.81
N PHE A 369 7.54 -17.13 -24.18
CA PHE A 369 7.99 -17.70 -22.91
C PHE A 369 9.31 -18.45 -23.08
N SER A 370 10.18 -18.32 -22.08
CA SER A 370 11.44 -19.06 -22.04
C SER A 370 11.21 -20.53 -21.69
N PHE A 371 11.73 -21.42 -22.52
CA PHE A 371 11.66 -22.86 -22.28
C PHE A 371 12.43 -23.24 -21.01
N SER A 372 13.62 -22.69 -20.82
CA SER A 372 14.40 -22.89 -19.58
C SER A 372 13.68 -22.34 -18.34
N ALA A 373 12.99 -21.20 -18.45
CA ALA A 373 12.21 -20.65 -17.34
C ALA A 373 11.00 -21.53 -16.99
N LEU A 374 10.28 -22.06 -17.98
CA LEU A 374 9.18 -23.02 -17.75
C LEU A 374 9.67 -24.32 -17.09
N LYS A 375 10.85 -24.80 -17.47
CA LYS A 375 11.49 -25.95 -16.83
C LYS A 375 11.88 -25.63 -15.37
N ARG A 376 12.52 -24.47 -15.14
CA ARG A 376 12.99 -24.02 -13.81
C ARG A 376 11.86 -23.89 -12.80
N ILE A 377 10.71 -23.34 -13.21
CA ILE A 377 9.57 -23.18 -12.30
C ILE A 377 8.79 -24.49 -12.06
N GLY A 378 9.18 -25.61 -12.68
CA GLY A 378 8.51 -26.90 -12.55
C GLY A 378 7.23 -27.05 -13.38
N ALA A 379 6.94 -26.13 -14.33
CA ALA A 379 5.73 -26.22 -15.17
C ALA A 379 5.72 -27.45 -16.09
N LEU A 380 6.90 -28.03 -16.34
CA LEU A 380 7.11 -29.18 -17.21
C LEU A 380 7.25 -30.51 -16.46
N GLU A 381 7.05 -30.53 -15.15
CA GLU A 381 7.03 -31.76 -14.36
C GLU A 381 5.76 -32.59 -14.64
N ASP A 382 5.90 -33.92 -14.74
CA ASP A 382 4.77 -34.85 -14.92
C ASP A 382 3.96 -35.05 -13.63
N SER A 383 3.42 -33.95 -13.10
CA SER A 383 2.73 -33.93 -11.83
C SER A 383 1.53 -32.99 -11.88
N GLU A 384 0.55 -33.22 -10.99
CA GLU A 384 -0.59 -32.28 -10.84
C GLU A 384 -0.10 -30.87 -10.47
N LYS A 385 1.02 -30.80 -9.72
CA LYS A 385 1.69 -29.55 -9.38
C LYS A 385 2.25 -28.87 -10.65
N GLY A 386 2.92 -29.60 -11.54
CA GLY A 386 3.42 -29.05 -12.80
C GLY A 386 2.31 -28.53 -13.70
N LEU A 387 1.19 -29.26 -13.80
CA LEU A 387 0.00 -28.81 -14.54
C LEU A 387 -0.62 -27.55 -13.94
N ALA A 388 -0.69 -27.45 -12.61
CA ALA A 388 -1.19 -26.27 -11.91
C ALA A 388 -0.31 -25.03 -12.17
N ILE A 389 1.01 -25.21 -12.19
CA ILE A 389 1.96 -24.14 -12.49
C ILE A 389 1.85 -23.70 -13.95
N LEU A 390 1.75 -24.65 -14.89
CA LEU A 390 1.57 -24.36 -16.31
C LEU A 390 0.25 -23.62 -16.58
N PHE A 391 -0.84 -24.07 -15.96
CA PHE A 391 -2.16 -23.44 -16.09
C PHE A 391 -2.15 -22.00 -15.57
N ARG A 392 -1.42 -21.75 -14.47
CA ARG A 392 -1.23 -20.40 -13.93
C ARG A 392 -0.41 -19.52 -14.86
N ALA A 393 0.75 -19.99 -15.33
CA ALA A 393 1.65 -19.23 -16.17
C ALA A 393 1.00 -18.84 -17.52
N GLY A 394 0.33 -19.79 -18.16
CA GLY A 394 -0.33 -19.56 -19.45
C GLY A 394 -1.70 -18.88 -19.33
N GLY A 395 -2.52 -19.33 -18.38
CA GLY A 395 -3.95 -19.02 -18.31
C GLY A 395 -4.34 -17.83 -17.44
N SER A 396 -3.46 -17.35 -16.55
CA SER A 396 -3.79 -16.27 -15.63
C SER A 396 -3.95 -14.92 -16.33
N LYS A 397 -5.09 -14.29 -16.09
CA LYS A 397 -5.44 -12.93 -16.57
C LYS A 397 -5.82 -11.98 -15.43
N THR A 398 -5.43 -12.28 -14.20
CA THR A 398 -5.74 -11.45 -13.02
C THR A 398 -4.80 -10.25 -12.95
N ALA A 399 -5.23 -9.17 -12.28
CA ALA A 399 -4.49 -7.90 -12.20
C ALA A 399 -3.07 -8.02 -11.60
N THR A 400 -2.80 -9.07 -10.82
CA THR A 400 -1.50 -9.31 -10.16
C THR A 400 -0.63 -10.37 -10.86
N GLN A 401 -1.18 -11.13 -11.81
CA GLN A 401 -0.51 -12.23 -12.51
C GLN A 401 -0.94 -12.23 -13.99
N GLN A 402 -0.92 -11.06 -14.62
CA GLN A 402 -1.44 -10.87 -15.97
C GLN A 402 -0.44 -11.40 -17.00
N ASN A 403 -0.71 -12.58 -17.57
CA ASN A 403 -0.09 -12.95 -18.83
C ASN A 403 -0.67 -12.04 -19.92
N ASP A 404 0.15 -11.22 -20.56
CA ASP A 404 -0.25 -10.26 -21.58
C ASP A 404 -0.44 -10.90 -22.97
N ARG A 405 -0.11 -12.19 -23.12
CA ARG A 405 -0.22 -12.94 -24.38
C ARG A 405 -1.66 -13.38 -24.69
N PRO A 406 -2.05 -13.49 -25.97
CA PRO A 406 -3.33 -14.11 -26.33
C PRO A 406 -3.37 -15.57 -25.87
N LEU A 407 -4.55 -16.05 -25.45
CA LEU A 407 -4.68 -17.42 -24.93
C LEU A 407 -4.71 -18.49 -26.03
N GLY A 408 -5.21 -18.14 -27.23
CA GLY A 408 -5.52 -19.14 -28.26
C GLY A 408 -6.53 -20.17 -27.74
N SER A 409 -6.22 -21.45 -27.93
CA SER A 409 -7.02 -22.57 -27.42
C SER A 409 -6.71 -22.94 -25.96
N PHE A 410 -5.68 -22.34 -25.36
CA PHE A 410 -5.29 -22.60 -23.97
C PHE A 410 -6.37 -22.08 -23.00
N PRO A 411 -6.77 -22.87 -21.97
CA PRO A 411 -7.86 -22.48 -21.10
C PRO A 411 -7.51 -21.24 -20.26
N ARG A 412 -8.49 -20.34 -20.10
CA ARG A 412 -8.39 -19.19 -19.20
C ARG A 412 -8.49 -19.68 -17.75
N MET A 413 -7.60 -19.22 -16.89
CA MET A 413 -7.66 -19.48 -15.45
C MET A 413 -8.46 -18.38 -14.75
N ASN A 414 -9.66 -18.72 -14.28
CA ASN A 414 -10.41 -17.88 -13.33
C ASN A 414 -10.18 -18.32 -11.89
N SER A 415 -9.99 -19.63 -11.68
CA SER A 415 -9.62 -20.23 -10.41
C SER A 415 -8.79 -21.49 -10.66
N ILE A 416 -7.81 -21.77 -9.79
CA ILE A 416 -7.01 -23.00 -9.88
C ILE A 416 -7.88 -24.27 -9.75
N SER A 417 -9.03 -24.17 -9.09
CA SER A 417 -9.99 -25.27 -8.95
C SER A 417 -10.59 -25.73 -10.29
N GLU A 418 -10.52 -24.91 -11.34
CA GLU A 418 -10.98 -25.27 -12.69
C GLU A 418 -10.15 -26.38 -13.32
N LEU A 419 -8.91 -26.60 -12.85
CA LEU A 419 -8.08 -27.72 -13.29
C LEU A 419 -8.69 -29.09 -12.97
N ARG A 420 -9.65 -29.16 -12.04
CA ARG A 420 -10.41 -30.40 -11.75
C ARG A 420 -11.44 -30.74 -12.83
N LYS A 421 -11.77 -29.80 -13.73
CA LYS A 421 -12.69 -30.06 -14.84
C LYS A 421 -11.96 -30.92 -15.89
N PRO A 422 -12.55 -32.05 -16.33
CA PRO A 422 -11.88 -32.97 -17.27
C PRO A 422 -11.35 -32.29 -18.54
N ASP A 423 -12.14 -31.40 -19.14
CA ASP A 423 -11.76 -30.71 -20.38
C ASP A 423 -10.58 -29.75 -20.19
N VAL A 424 -10.53 -29.03 -19.06
CA VAL A 424 -9.43 -28.12 -18.73
C VAL A 424 -8.17 -28.92 -18.42
N PHE A 425 -8.31 -29.98 -17.62
CA PHE A 425 -7.22 -30.89 -17.29
C PHE A 425 -6.59 -31.48 -18.56
N ALA A 426 -7.41 -32.03 -19.46
CA ALA A 426 -6.94 -32.62 -20.72
C ALA A 426 -6.17 -31.61 -21.57
N ARG A 427 -6.71 -30.40 -21.77
CA ARG A 427 -6.04 -29.36 -22.56
C ARG A 427 -4.72 -28.89 -21.96
N VAL A 428 -4.67 -28.69 -20.64
CA VAL A 428 -3.42 -28.29 -19.96
C VAL A 428 -2.40 -29.43 -20.03
N LYS A 429 -2.84 -30.68 -19.90
CA LYS A 429 -1.98 -31.86 -20.01
C LYS A 429 -1.43 -32.05 -21.42
N ASP A 430 -2.23 -31.85 -22.45
CA ASP A 430 -1.78 -31.90 -23.84
C ASP A 430 -0.79 -30.77 -24.16
N ALA A 431 -1.07 -29.55 -23.67
CA ALA A 431 -0.13 -28.44 -23.78
C ALA A 431 1.21 -28.75 -23.07
N GLN A 432 1.16 -29.35 -21.87
CA GLN A 432 2.36 -29.76 -21.15
C GLN A 432 3.13 -30.85 -21.91
N ARG A 433 2.44 -31.83 -22.49
CA ARG A 433 3.05 -32.85 -23.35
C ARG A 433 3.77 -32.19 -24.51
N LEU A 434 3.11 -31.31 -25.26
CA LEU A 434 3.70 -30.61 -26.41
C LEU A 434 4.96 -29.84 -26.03
N LEU A 435 4.93 -29.07 -24.93
CA LEU A 435 6.08 -28.32 -24.43
C LEU A 435 7.22 -29.24 -23.99
N ARG A 436 6.94 -30.36 -23.34
CA ARG A 436 7.96 -31.32 -22.89
C ARG A 436 8.60 -32.07 -24.07
N THR A 437 7.79 -32.46 -25.05
CA THR A 437 8.19 -33.27 -26.20
C THR A 437 8.93 -32.43 -27.24
N TYR A 438 8.45 -31.21 -27.53
CA TYR A 438 8.94 -30.39 -28.64
C TYR A 438 9.63 -29.09 -28.21
N GLY A 439 9.72 -28.80 -26.90
CA GLY A 439 10.18 -27.51 -26.40
C GLY A 439 11.55 -27.06 -26.94
N GLN A 440 12.51 -27.98 -27.05
CA GLN A 440 13.83 -27.66 -27.63
C GLN A 440 13.73 -27.31 -29.12
N LEU A 441 12.99 -28.08 -29.91
CA LEU A 441 12.75 -27.78 -31.33
C LEU A 441 11.97 -26.47 -31.51
N MET A 442 11.08 -26.12 -30.57
CA MET A 442 10.39 -24.84 -30.56
C MET A 442 11.32 -23.67 -30.26
N VAL A 443 12.39 -23.85 -29.47
CA VAL A 443 13.44 -22.85 -29.29
C VAL A 443 14.24 -22.69 -30.59
N ASP A 444 14.63 -23.80 -31.21
CA ASP A 444 15.40 -23.79 -32.47
C ASP A 444 14.64 -23.09 -33.62
N ASP A 445 13.32 -23.27 -33.69
CA ASP A 445 12.43 -22.63 -34.67
C ASP A 445 11.91 -21.23 -34.21
N GLY A 446 12.38 -20.71 -33.07
CA GLY A 446 12.08 -19.37 -32.58
C GLY A 446 10.65 -19.16 -32.04
N LEU A 447 9.92 -20.25 -31.78
CA LEU A 447 8.58 -20.22 -31.16
C LEU A 447 8.64 -20.06 -29.64
N LEU A 448 9.72 -20.49 -28.99
CA LEU A 448 10.00 -20.22 -27.58
C LEU A 448 11.34 -19.47 -27.48
N SER A 449 11.51 -18.68 -26.43
CA SER A 449 12.84 -18.15 -26.14
C SER A 449 13.67 -19.22 -25.41
N PRO A 450 15.01 -19.20 -25.54
CA PRO A 450 15.87 -20.12 -24.81
C PRO A 450 15.67 -20.02 -23.29
#